data_AF-A0A956H1P3-F1
#
_entry.id   AF-A0A956H1P3-F1
#
_cell.length_a   1.000
_cell.length_b   1.000
_cell.length_c   1.000
_cell.angle_alpha   90.00
_cell.angle_beta   90.00
_cell.angle_gamma   90.00
#
_symmetry.space_group_name_H-M   'P 1'
#
loop_
_entity.id
_entity.type
_entity.pdbx_description
1 polymer ?
#
loop_
_entity_poly.entity_id
_entity_poly.type
_entity_poly.pdbx_seq_one_letter_code
_entity_poly.pdbx_strand_id
1 'polypeptide(L)'
;DLAGRSPLLFVQAGRLVLDTEAGPRWARGALRELPGSEDDFIVSKPLVERAIPARHLDQRGRSFDLYGRDGKLCSATVGELQVIAQYTGPTADDLFEYGYDYGDDDDDDDDDDVLEEEEPPEPSKAQILPKVWETQPHWLVADLVPNGDCDFDEVLWARDAQLPAPLLLTRSAQESIVTREYAKVFWASTALAENRDNYLTAYASLDDEERTYTDDWKTMVKSFPLVLVSWLDPHGRPLFVEYQFGGGEVCSAFNAYMEGINQITQDGFVEVDSDLRPVAIFDADLDGRFEFYYDIDLGSARVRSETLEMEASVDGDTYCPC
;
A
#
# COMPACT_ATOMS: atom_id res chain seq x y z
N ASP A 1 -2.40 19.49 -26.72
CA ASP A 1 -1.76 18.19 -26.95
C ASP A 1 -1.75 17.45 -25.63
N LEU A 2 -2.51 16.36 -25.51
CA LEU A 2 -2.67 15.58 -24.27
C LEU A 2 -1.69 14.41 -24.19
N ALA A 3 -0.90 14.17 -25.26
CA ALA A 3 -0.06 12.98 -25.47
C ALA A 3 1.18 12.85 -24.56
N GLY A 4 1.21 13.54 -23.42
CA GLY A 4 2.30 13.46 -22.44
C GLY A 4 1.85 13.80 -21.01
N ARG A 5 0.55 13.67 -20.73
CA ARG A 5 -0.01 13.87 -19.39
C ARG A 5 -0.25 12.50 -18.79
N SER A 6 0.36 12.23 -17.64
CA SER A 6 0.02 11.06 -16.87
C SER A 6 -1.42 11.23 -16.35
N PRO A 7 -2.29 10.23 -16.58
CA PRO A 7 -3.67 10.29 -16.09
C PRO A 7 -3.73 10.22 -14.57
N LEU A 8 -2.69 9.68 -13.95
CA LEU A 8 -2.53 9.49 -12.52
C LEU A 8 -1.06 9.63 -12.12
N LEU A 9 -0.82 10.20 -10.95
CA LEU A 9 0.46 10.22 -10.26
C LEU A 9 0.23 9.95 -8.77
N PHE A 10 1.15 9.22 -8.13
CA PHE A 10 1.12 9.02 -6.68
C PHE A 10 1.44 10.32 -5.94
N VAL A 11 0.85 10.48 -4.76
CA VAL A 11 1.27 11.48 -3.79
C VAL A 11 1.78 10.74 -2.56
N GLN A 12 3.01 11.04 -2.15
CA GLN A 12 3.70 10.41 -1.02
C GLN A 12 4.22 11.51 -0.09
N ALA A 13 3.87 11.46 1.20
CA ALA A 13 4.32 12.43 2.21
C ALA A 13 4.20 13.89 1.73
N GLY A 14 3.04 14.24 1.14
CA GLY A 14 2.75 15.58 0.61
C GLY A 14 3.48 15.96 -0.69
N ARG A 15 4.13 15.01 -1.38
CA ARG A 15 4.91 15.24 -2.59
C ARG A 15 4.37 14.44 -3.77
N LEU A 16 4.38 15.05 -4.95
CA LEU A 16 3.97 14.40 -6.19
C LEU A 16 5.10 13.53 -6.74
N VAL A 17 4.88 12.23 -6.89
CA VAL A 17 5.85 11.30 -7.48
C VAL A 17 5.79 11.41 -9.00
N LEU A 18 6.87 11.88 -9.62
CA LEU A 18 6.97 12.10 -11.07
C LEU A 18 7.70 10.97 -11.80
N ASP A 19 8.59 10.26 -11.12
CA ASP A 19 9.37 9.13 -11.66
C ASP A 19 9.93 8.29 -10.50
N THR A 20 9.58 7.00 -10.42
CA THR A 20 10.10 6.06 -9.40
C THR A 20 11.43 5.43 -9.80
N GLU A 21 11.92 5.67 -11.01
CA GLU A 21 13.19 5.15 -11.55
C GLU A 21 14.25 6.26 -11.69
N ALA A 22 14.17 7.32 -10.88
CA ALA A 22 15.13 8.41 -10.95
C ALA A 22 16.55 7.90 -10.63
N GLY A 23 17.52 8.28 -11.46
CA GLY A 23 18.90 7.85 -11.25
C GLY A 23 19.64 8.76 -10.26
N PRO A 24 20.63 8.25 -9.49
CA PRO A 24 21.45 9.07 -8.60
C PRO A 24 22.20 10.19 -9.35
N ARG A 25 22.43 10.02 -10.66
CA ARG A 25 23.03 11.06 -11.54
C ARG A 25 22.16 12.32 -11.71
N TRP A 26 20.86 12.25 -11.38
CA TRP A 26 19.94 13.40 -11.46
C TRP A 26 20.09 14.36 -10.30
N ALA A 27 20.84 14.00 -9.26
CA ALA A 27 21.11 14.87 -8.13
C ALA A 27 22.56 14.82 -7.66
N ARG A 28 23.07 15.95 -7.16
CA ARG A 28 24.45 16.08 -6.69
C ARG A 28 24.59 17.19 -5.66
N GLY A 29 25.41 16.96 -4.65
CA GLY A 29 25.73 17.93 -3.61
C GLY A 29 25.61 17.32 -2.22
N ALA A 30 25.46 18.19 -1.23
CA ALA A 30 25.21 17.78 0.14
C ALA A 30 23.84 17.11 0.27
N LEU A 31 23.79 16.06 1.09
CA LEU A 31 22.54 15.42 1.50
C LEU A 31 21.75 16.36 2.41
N ARG A 32 20.43 16.35 2.29
CA ARG A 32 19.51 17.09 3.17
C ARG A 32 18.40 16.17 3.63
N GLU A 33 18.16 16.13 4.92
CA GLU A 33 16.95 15.54 5.50
C GLU A 33 15.74 16.39 5.10
N LEU A 34 14.64 15.73 4.74
CA LEU A 34 13.36 16.33 4.46
C LEU A 34 12.36 15.99 5.58
N PRO A 35 11.32 16.81 5.79
CA PRO A 35 10.25 16.46 6.73
C PRO A 35 9.53 15.17 6.29
N GLY A 36 9.23 14.33 7.28
CA GLY A 36 8.44 13.09 7.20
C GLY A 36 7.79 12.79 8.56
N SER A 37 7.19 11.60 8.70
CA SER A 37 6.72 11.07 9.98
C SER A 37 7.88 10.82 10.97
N GLU A 38 7.57 10.44 12.22
CA GLU A 38 8.61 10.12 13.23
C GLU A 38 9.52 8.98 12.78
N ASP A 39 8.95 8.01 12.04
CA ASP A 39 9.61 6.79 11.56
C ASP A 39 10.08 6.92 10.09
N ASP A 40 9.89 8.07 9.44
CA ASP A 40 10.30 8.28 8.05
C ASP A 40 11.70 8.89 7.95
N PHE A 41 12.59 8.23 7.21
CA PHE A 41 13.87 8.78 6.81
C PHE A 41 13.84 9.21 5.34
N ILE A 42 13.52 10.48 5.10
CA ILE A 42 13.46 11.06 3.75
C ILE A 42 14.67 11.95 3.52
N VAL A 43 15.46 11.63 2.50
CA VAL A 43 16.67 12.38 2.15
C VAL A 43 16.66 12.85 0.72
N SER A 44 17.26 14.02 0.48
CA SER A 44 17.35 14.62 -0.85
C SER A 44 18.76 15.10 -1.17
N LYS A 45 19.04 15.22 -2.47
CA LYS A 45 20.18 15.99 -2.99
C LYS A 45 19.70 17.03 -4.01
N PRO A 46 20.44 18.16 -4.16
CA PRO A 46 20.11 19.17 -5.17
C PRO A 46 20.09 18.58 -6.58
N LEU A 47 19.11 18.99 -7.38
CA LEU A 47 18.96 18.53 -8.76
C LEU A 47 20.12 18.99 -9.66
N VAL A 48 20.46 18.12 -10.60
CA VAL A 48 21.27 18.44 -11.77
C VAL A 48 20.33 18.56 -12.97
N GLU A 49 19.73 19.74 -13.19
CA GLU A 49 18.63 19.92 -14.16
C GLU A 49 18.93 19.37 -15.56
N ARG A 50 20.16 19.56 -16.06
CA ARG A 50 20.60 19.05 -17.36
C ARG A 50 20.60 17.52 -17.50
N ALA A 51 20.51 16.79 -16.39
CA ALA A 51 20.46 15.33 -16.37
C ALA A 51 19.02 14.80 -16.35
N ILE A 52 18.03 15.66 -16.13
CA ILE A 52 16.62 15.31 -15.99
C ILE A 52 15.94 15.38 -17.36
N PRO A 53 15.15 14.37 -17.76
CA PRO A 53 14.38 14.44 -19.00
C PRO A 53 13.41 15.63 -18.99
N ALA A 54 13.35 16.37 -20.11
CA ALA A 54 12.56 17.60 -20.23
C ALA A 54 11.08 17.42 -19.84
N ARG A 55 10.49 16.25 -20.13
CA ARG A 55 9.11 15.91 -19.77
C ARG A 55 8.77 16.06 -18.28
N HIS A 56 9.76 15.89 -17.39
CA HIS A 56 9.54 16.07 -15.95
C HIS A 56 9.73 17.54 -15.55
N LEU A 57 10.71 18.23 -16.15
CA LEU A 57 10.91 19.67 -15.91
C LEU A 57 9.70 20.50 -16.34
N ASP A 58 9.02 20.09 -17.42
CA ASP A 58 7.79 20.70 -17.91
C ASP A 58 6.60 20.56 -16.94
N GLN A 59 6.73 19.79 -15.86
CA GLN A 59 5.70 19.70 -14.82
C GLN A 59 5.72 20.91 -13.87
N ARG A 60 6.83 21.66 -13.78
CA ARG A 60 6.95 22.83 -12.89
C ARG A 60 5.85 23.85 -13.15
N GLY A 61 5.20 24.30 -12.08
CA GLY A 61 4.15 25.30 -12.14
C GLY A 61 2.83 24.81 -12.73
N ARG A 62 2.71 23.52 -13.11
CA ARG A 62 1.42 22.94 -13.49
C ARG A 62 0.55 22.73 -12.26
N SER A 63 -0.76 22.78 -12.47
CA SER A 63 -1.74 22.52 -11.43
C SER A 63 -2.27 21.09 -11.51
N PHE A 64 -2.42 20.47 -10.35
CA PHE A 64 -2.97 19.14 -10.16
C PHE A 64 -4.14 19.20 -9.20
N ASP A 65 -5.14 18.38 -9.47
CA ASP A 65 -6.21 18.07 -8.53
C ASP A 65 -5.76 16.88 -7.68
N LEU A 66 -5.88 17.03 -6.36
CA LEU A 66 -5.47 16.04 -5.37
C LEU A 66 -6.69 15.30 -4.87
N TYR A 67 -6.59 13.97 -4.82
CA TYR A 67 -7.69 13.07 -4.52
C TYR A 67 -7.35 12.21 -3.31
N GLY A 68 -8.34 12.09 -2.41
CA GLY A 68 -8.34 11.12 -1.34
C GLY A 68 -9.24 9.93 -1.68
N ARG A 69 -9.69 9.24 -0.64
CA ARG A 69 -10.60 8.08 -0.75
C ARG A 69 -11.92 8.40 -1.43
N ASP A 70 -12.55 9.52 -1.03
CA ASP A 70 -13.95 9.80 -1.35
C ASP A 70 -14.14 10.89 -2.43
N GLY A 71 -13.06 11.50 -2.92
CA GLY A 71 -13.22 12.68 -3.73
C GLY A 71 -11.95 13.49 -3.97
N LYS A 72 -12.14 14.55 -4.76
CA LYS A 72 -11.18 15.65 -4.84
C LYS A 72 -11.15 16.38 -3.50
N LEU A 73 -9.96 16.52 -2.92
CA LEU A 73 -9.74 17.25 -1.68
C LEU A 73 -9.41 18.72 -1.97
N CYS A 74 -8.43 18.95 -2.84
CA CYS A 74 -7.98 20.30 -3.17
C CYS A 74 -7.31 20.34 -4.57
N SER A 75 -6.77 21.49 -4.93
CA SER A 75 -5.84 21.62 -6.06
C SER A 75 -4.52 22.17 -5.54
N ALA A 76 -3.41 21.73 -6.13
CA ALA A 76 -2.08 22.20 -5.81
C ALA A 76 -1.29 22.51 -7.07
N THR A 77 -0.26 23.33 -6.93
CA THR A 77 0.66 23.68 -8.01
C THR A 77 2.01 23.01 -7.74
N VAL A 78 2.59 22.41 -8.77
CA VAL A 78 3.93 21.80 -8.70
C VAL A 78 4.97 22.89 -8.43
N GLY A 79 5.65 22.75 -7.29
CA GLY A 79 6.72 23.62 -6.84
C GLY A 79 8.10 23.14 -7.32
N GLU A 80 9.03 23.04 -6.38
CA GLU A 80 10.39 22.60 -6.67
C GLU A 80 10.42 21.09 -6.93
N LEU A 81 11.25 20.67 -7.88
CA LEU A 81 11.54 19.25 -8.11
C LEU A 81 12.77 18.87 -7.31
N GLN A 82 12.79 17.64 -6.81
CA GLN A 82 13.88 17.08 -6.02
C GLN A 82 14.03 15.58 -6.31
N VAL A 83 15.24 15.06 -6.20
CA VAL A 83 15.44 13.60 -6.14
C VAL A 83 15.55 13.24 -4.67
N ILE A 84 14.72 12.29 -4.26
CA ILE A 84 14.71 11.76 -2.91
C ILE A 84 15.09 10.28 -2.90
N ALA A 85 15.50 9.82 -1.73
CA ALA A 85 15.45 8.43 -1.32
C ALA A 85 14.70 8.39 0.02
N GLN A 86 13.92 7.33 0.25
CA GLN A 86 13.08 7.20 1.44
C GLN A 86 13.20 5.80 2.02
N TYR A 87 13.08 5.72 3.34
CA TYR A 87 12.96 4.49 4.11
C TYR A 87 12.00 4.74 5.28
N THR A 88 11.16 3.77 5.64
CA THR A 88 10.18 3.88 6.73
C THR A 88 10.42 2.81 7.79
N GLY A 89 10.69 3.17 9.04
CA GLY A 89 10.85 2.19 10.10
C GLY A 89 11.36 2.83 11.39
N PRO A 90 10.97 2.31 12.57
CA PRO A 90 11.33 2.93 13.85
C PRO A 90 12.85 2.89 14.13
N THR A 91 13.56 1.85 13.67
CA THR A 91 14.98 1.65 14.00
C THR A 91 15.88 1.74 12.77
N ALA A 92 15.33 1.45 11.59
CA ALA A 92 16.09 1.34 10.34
C ALA A 92 17.24 0.34 10.43
N ASP A 93 17.05 -0.68 11.26
CA ASP A 93 18.02 -1.75 11.45
C ASP A 93 18.19 -2.53 10.14
N ASP A 94 17.13 -2.74 9.35
CA ASP A 94 17.22 -3.48 8.08
C ASP A 94 18.12 -2.77 7.04
N LEU A 95 18.43 -1.48 7.22
CA LEU A 95 19.41 -0.79 6.35
C LEU A 95 20.84 -1.25 6.62
N PHE A 96 21.12 -1.71 7.82
CA PHE A 96 22.41 -2.18 8.25
C PHE A 96 22.31 -3.69 8.31
N GLU A 97 23.11 -4.39 7.51
CA GLU A 97 23.20 -5.85 7.57
C GLU A 97 23.84 -6.24 8.93
N TYR A 98 23.08 -6.11 10.01
CA TYR A 98 23.34 -6.75 11.27
C TYR A 98 23.03 -8.21 10.98
N GLY A 99 24.07 -8.95 10.62
CA GLY A 99 23.98 -10.39 10.55
C GLY A 99 23.59 -10.89 11.93
N TYR A 100 22.29 -11.00 12.18
CA TYR A 100 21.78 -12.02 13.07
C TYR A 100 22.15 -13.33 12.40
N ASP A 101 23.38 -13.76 12.66
CA ASP A 101 23.79 -15.14 12.50
C ASP A 101 22.92 -15.87 13.51
N TYR A 102 21.70 -16.23 13.08
CA TYR A 102 20.95 -17.30 13.69
C TYR A 102 21.86 -18.51 13.49
N GLY A 103 22.79 -18.69 14.44
CA GLY A 103 23.68 -19.82 14.46
C GLY A 103 22.81 -21.05 14.24
N ASP A 104 23.19 -21.87 13.26
CA ASP A 104 22.64 -23.20 13.11
C ASP A 104 22.69 -23.87 14.50
N ASP A 105 21.54 -23.94 15.18
CA ASP A 105 21.30 -24.59 16.47
C ASP A 105 21.43 -26.12 16.31
N ASP A 106 22.60 -26.58 15.87
CA ASP A 106 22.91 -27.98 15.64
C ASP A 106 23.89 -28.56 16.68
N ASP A 107 24.29 -27.79 17.70
CA ASP A 107 25.13 -28.30 18.80
C ASP A 107 24.37 -28.31 20.13
N ASP A 108 23.80 -29.48 20.42
CA ASP A 108 23.56 -30.02 21.77
C ASP A 108 24.75 -29.68 22.69
N ASP A 109 24.56 -28.86 23.73
CA ASP A 109 25.19 -29.07 25.05
C ASP A 109 24.67 -28.06 26.11
N ASP A 110 24.29 -28.61 27.25
CA ASP A 110 23.77 -27.95 28.46
C ASP A 110 24.76 -26.92 29.07
N ASP A 111 24.66 -25.64 28.72
CA ASP A 111 25.21 -24.55 29.55
C ASP A 111 24.29 -23.30 29.56
N ASP A 112 23.59 -23.13 30.69
CA ASP A 112 22.70 -22.01 31.07
C ASP A 112 23.46 -20.66 31.28
N ASP A 113 24.29 -20.23 30.33
CA ASP A 113 24.83 -18.87 30.30
C ASP A 113 24.54 -18.25 28.93
N VAL A 114 23.25 -17.95 28.68
CA VAL A 114 22.85 -17.00 27.64
C VAL A 114 23.47 -15.66 28.03
N LEU A 115 24.64 -15.36 27.46
CA LEU A 115 25.15 -14.00 27.44
C LEU A 115 24.09 -13.19 26.71
N GLU A 116 23.40 -12.30 27.43
CA GLU A 116 22.64 -11.21 26.81
C GLU A 116 23.63 -10.49 25.89
N GLU A 117 23.62 -10.82 24.59
CA GLU A 117 24.37 -10.06 23.61
C GLU A 117 23.85 -8.63 23.70
N GLU A 118 24.72 -7.71 24.14
CA GLU A 118 24.37 -6.29 24.17
C GLU A 118 23.91 -5.90 22.76
N GLU A 119 22.62 -5.60 22.61
CA GLU A 119 22.08 -5.11 21.35
C GLU A 119 23.00 -3.99 20.84
N PRO A 120 23.44 -4.05 19.58
CA PRO A 120 24.32 -3.03 19.04
C PRO A 120 23.64 -1.66 19.22
N PRO A 121 24.41 -0.61 19.55
CA PRO A 121 23.82 0.71 19.73
C PRO A 121 23.11 1.15 18.45
N GLU A 122 21.88 1.63 18.58
CA GLU A 122 21.08 2.13 17.46
C GLU A 122 21.88 3.12 16.60
N PRO A 123 21.86 2.97 15.27
CA PRO A 123 22.60 3.86 14.38
C PRO A 123 22.08 5.29 14.51
N SER A 124 22.99 6.26 14.66
CA SER A 124 22.56 7.66 14.71
C SER A 124 21.98 8.12 13.36
N LYS A 125 21.09 9.13 13.35
CA LYS A 125 20.60 9.75 12.09
C LYS A 125 21.73 10.14 11.13
N ALA A 126 22.88 10.58 11.63
CA ALA A 126 24.04 10.92 10.81
C ALA A 126 24.63 9.72 10.04
N GLN A 127 24.41 8.49 10.53
CA GLN A 127 24.76 7.23 9.87
C GLN A 127 23.62 6.71 8.98
N ILE A 128 22.37 6.83 9.42
CA ILE A 128 21.17 6.37 8.68
C ILE A 128 21.00 7.13 7.37
N LEU A 129 21.00 8.47 7.39
CA LEU A 129 20.64 9.28 6.21
C LEU A 129 21.53 9.01 4.98
N PRO A 130 22.87 8.91 5.10
CA PRO A 130 23.72 8.49 3.97
C PRO A 130 23.40 7.08 3.50
N LYS A 131 23.10 6.15 4.40
CA LYS A 131 22.79 4.76 4.07
C LYS A 131 21.50 4.64 3.27
N VAL A 132 20.43 5.35 3.67
CA VAL A 132 19.19 5.49 2.89
C VAL A 132 19.49 5.92 1.47
N TRP A 133 20.30 6.98 1.29
CA TRP A 133 20.67 7.44 -0.06
C TRP A 133 21.45 6.39 -0.87
N GLU A 134 22.22 5.53 -0.23
CA GLU A 134 23.05 4.54 -0.90
C GLU A 134 22.30 3.27 -1.28
N THR A 135 21.36 2.82 -0.44
CA THR A 135 20.69 1.54 -0.60
C THR A 135 19.30 1.64 -1.21
N GLN A 136 18.61 2.76 -1.03
CA GLN A 136 17.20 2.88 -1.41
C GLN A 136 17.00 3.32 -2.87
N PRO A 137 15.89 2.91 -3.50
CA PRO A 137 15.45 3.47 -4.77
C PRO A 137 15.34 4.99 -4.70
N HIS A 138 15.66 5.66 -5.80
CA HIS A 138 15.61 7.11 -5.88
C HIS A 138 14.41 7.54 -6.72
N TRP A 139 13.66 8.51 -6.23
CA TRP A 139 12.47 9.03 -6.89
C TRP A 139 12.65 10.49 -7.26
N LEU A 140 12.14 10.87 -8.43
CA LEU A 140 11.95 12.27 -8.77
C LEU A 140 10.57 12.68 -8.26
N VAL A 141 10.56 13.59 -7.29
CA VAL A 141 9.34 14.12 -6.70
C VAL A 141 9.26 15.63 -6.92
N ALA A 142 8.08 16.18 -6.71
CA ALA A 142 7.90 17.61 -6.61
C ALA A 142 7.11 18.00 -5.37
N ASP A 143 7.52 19.11 -4.75
CA ASP A 143 6.76 19.73 -3.68
C ASP A 143 5.41 20.23 -4.22
N LEU A 144 4.35 20.06 -3.44
CA LEU A 144 3.02 20.55 -3.77
C LEU A 144 2.75 21.84 -3.00
N VAL A 145 2.47 22.92 -3.74
CA VAL A 145 2.03 24.19 -3.17
C VAL A 145 0.51 24.23 -3.22
N PRO A 146 -0.21 24.07 -2.09
CA PRO A 146 -1.66 24.00 -2.12
C PRO A 146 -2.28 25.34 -2.53
N ASN A 147 -3.31 25.29 -3.36
CA ASN A 147 -4.10 26.46 -3.74
C ASN A 147 -5.27 26.62 -2.73
N GLY A 148 -4.94 26.87 -1.46
CA GLY A 148 -5.90 26.99 -0.36
C GLY A 148 -5.57 26.06 0.81
N ASP A 149 -6.57 25.78 1.65
CA ASP A 149 -6.44 24.79 2.73
C ASP A 149 -6.52 23.39 2.12
N CYS A 150 -5.49 22.58 2.33
CA CYS A 150 -5.43 21.20 1.88
C CYS A 150 -4.86 20.34 3.00
N ASP A 151 -5.61 19.32 3.37
CA ASP A 151 -5.12 18.27 4.27
C ASP A 151 -4.39 17.23 3.42
N PHE A 152 -3.06 17.22 3.51
CA PHE A 152 -2.23 16.30 2.73
C PHE A 152 -2.23 14.89 3.32
N ASP A 153 -2.69 14.70 4.56
CA ASP A 153 -2.71 13.40 5.22
C ASP A 153 -3.79 12.48 4.62
N GLU A 154 -4.81 13.05 3.95
CA GLU A 154 -5.85 12.31 3.24
C GLU A 154 -5.59 12.15 1.73
N VAL A 155 -4.53 12.77 1.19
CA VAL A 155 -4.23 12.74 -0.25
C VAL A 155 -3.51 11.45 -0.62
N LEU A 156 -4.07 10.72 -1.59
CA LEU A 156 -3.53 9.44 -2.07
C LEU A 156 -2.87 9.58 -3.45
N TRP A 157 -3.47 10.37 -4.32
CA TRP A 157 -3.04 10.50 -5.71
C TRP A 157 -3.45 11.84 -6.32
N ALA A 158 -2.91 12.13 -7.50
CA ALA A 158 -3.11 13.39 -8.20
C ALA A 158 -3.37 13.18 -9.69
N ARG A 159 -4.14 14.11 -10.27
CA ARG A 159 -4.40 14.20 -11.71
C ARG A 159 -4.16 15.61 -12.20
N ASP A 160 -3.65 15.77 -13.42
CA ASP A 160 -3.48 17.10 -14.00
C ASP A 160 -4.83 17.84 -14.07
N ALA A 161 -4.91 19.04 -13.50
CA ALA A 161 -6.17 19.75 -13.28
C ALA A 161 -6.85 20.22 -14.58
N GLN A 162 -6.19 20.10 -15.72
CA GLN A 162 -6.80 20.40 -17.02
C GLN A 162 -7.42 19.16 -17.69
N LEU A 163 -7.23 17.96 -17.11
CA LEU A 163 -7.95 16.76 -17.52
C LEU A 163 -9.37 16.78 -16.91
N PRO A 164 -10.35 16.11 -17.53
CA PRO A 164 -11.64 15.88 -16.90
C PRO A 164 -11.48 15.19 -15.54
N ALA A 165 -12.38 15.51 -14.61
CA ALA A 165 -12.45 14.81 -13.34
C ALA A 165 -12.67 13.30 -13.57
N PRO A 166 -12.01 12.45 -12.79
CA PRO A 166 -12.18 11.01 -12.86
C PRO A 166 -13.59 10.62 -12.38
N LEU A 167 -14.02 9.41 -12.73
CA LEU A 167 -15.18 8.80 -12.07
C LEU A 167 -14.67 8.07 -10.83
N LEU A 168 -15.08 8.51 -9.66
CA LEU A 168 -14.74 7.88 -8.38
C LEU A 168 -15.89 7.01 -7.89
N LEU A 169 -15.56 5.83 -7.36
CA LEU A 169 -16.54 4.98 -6.70
C LEU A 169 -16.62 5.30 -5.21
N THR A 170 -17.84 5.24 -4.68
CA THR A 170 -18.09 5.43 -3.24
C THR A 170 -18.31 4.10 -2.57
N ARG A 171 -17.65 3.89 -1.43
CA ARG A 171 -17.76 2.70 -0.62
C ARG A 171 -19.04 2.73 0.23
N SER A 172 -19.81 1.64 0.23
CA SER A 172 -21.03 1.52 1.03
C SER A 172 -21.12 0.18 1.74
N ALA A 173 -21.13 0.22 3.07
CA ALA A 173 -21.37 -0.95 3.93
C ALA A 173 -22.88 -1.25 4.11
N GLN A 174 -23.76 -0.51 3.45
CA GLN A 174 -25.20 -0.76 3.55
C GLN A 174 -25.57 -2.03 2.77
N GLU A 175 -26.32 -2.93 3.41
CA GLU A 175 -26.83 -4.12 2.76
C GLU A 175 -27.71 -3.76 1.54
N SER A 176 -27.44 -4.41 0.41
CA SER A 176 -28.17 -4.22 -0.85
C SER A 176 -28.72 -5.56 -1.37
N ILE A 177 -29.48 -5.53 -2.46
CA ILE A 177 -29.83 -6.78 -3.17
C ILE A 177 -28.57 -7.48 -3.64
N VAL A 178 -27.60 -6.72 -4.15
CA VAL A 178 -26.35 -7.26 -4.70
C VAL A 178 -25.52 -7.95 -3.62
N THR A 179 -25.31 -7.33 -2.46
CA THR A 179 -24.53 -7.96 -1.38
C THR A 179 -25.21 -9.22 -0.86
N ARG A 180 -26.55 -9.26 -0.79
CA ARG A 180 -27.29 -10.47 -0.42
C ARG A 180 -27.16 -11.60 -1.45
N GLU A 181 -27.16 -11.28 -2.74
CA GLU A 181 -26.90 -12.30 -3.77
C GLU A 181 -25.45 -12.77 -3.73
N TYR A 182 -24.48 -11.87 -3.57
CA TYR A 182 -23.08 -12.24 -3.43
C TYR A 182 -22.84 -13.14 -2.21
N ALA A 183 -23.46 -12.84 -1.06
CA ALA A 183 -23.36 -13.70 0.12
C ALA A 183 -23.75 -15.15 -0.19
N LYS A 184 -24.82 -15.38 -0.98
CA LYS A 184 -25.21 -16.75 -1.37
C LYS A 184 -24.15 -17.42 -2.24
N VAL A 185 -23.55 -16.67 -3.16
CA VAL A 185 -22.45 -17.14 -4.02
C VAL A 185 -21.24 -17.52 -3.16
N PHE A 186 -20.84 -16.64 -2.25
CA PHE A 186 -19.74 -16.87 -1.32
C PHE A 186 -19.93 -18.15 -0.49
N TRP A 187 -21.09 -18.28 0.17
CA TRP A 187 -21.40 -19.46 1.00
C TRP A 187 -21.53 -20.77 0.21
N ALA A 188 -21.75 -20.69 -1.10
CA ALA A 188 -21.81 -21.85 -2.00
C ALA A 188 -20.50 -22.08 -2.77
N SER A 189 -19.46 -21.26 -2.54
CA SER A 189 -18.22 -21.30 -3.30
C SER A 189 -17.37 -22.51 -2.94
N THR A 190 -16.63 -23.03 -3.93
CA THR A 190 -15.62 -24.07 -3.71
C THR A 190 -14.43 -23.54 -2.91
N ALA A 191 -14.04 -22.28 -3.13
CA ALA A 191 -12.95 -21.64 -2.40
C ALA A 191 -13.20 -21.61 -0.88
N LEU A 192 -14.41 -21.25 -0.44
CA LEU A 192 -14.75 -21.31 0.98
C LEU A 192 -14.77 -22.75 1.51
N ALA A 193 -15.24 -23.71 0.72
CA ALA A 193 -15.26 -25.11 1.12
C ALA A 193 -13.83 -25.65 1.30
N GLU A 194 -12.92 -25.33 0.39
CA GLU A 194 -11.50 -25.69 0.45
C GLU A 194 -10.79 -24.99 1.63
N ASN A 195 -11.00 -23.68 1.83
CA ASN A 195 -10.46 -22.96 2.98
C ASN A 195 -10.93 -23.58 4.30
N ARG A 196 -12.22 -23.92 4.41
CA ARG A 196 -12.78 -24.62 5.56
C ARG A 196 -12.11 -25.98 5.80
N ASP A 197 -11.93 -26.78 4.77
CA ASP A 197 -11.33 -28.12 4.91
C ASP A 197 -9.85 -28.02 5.31
N ASN A 198 -9.12 -27.05 4.77
CA ASN A 198 -7.74 -26.74 5.17
C ASN A 198 -7.66 -26.31 6.64
N TYR A 199 -8.53 -25.39 7.07
CA TYR A 199 -8.60 -24.94 8.45
C TYR A 199 -8.91 -26.08 9.41
N LEU A 200 -9.89 -26.93 9.09
CA LEU A 200 -10.26 -28.08 9.92
C LEU A 200 -9.13 -29.11 10.00
N THR A 201 -8.38 -29.29 8.91
CA THR A 201 -7.20 -30.19 8.89
C THR A 201 -6.10 -29.65 9.80
N ALA A 202 -5.80 -28.36 9.71
CA ALA A 202 -4.80 -27.71 10.54
C ALA A 202 -5.21 -27.69 12.02
N TYR A 203 -6.47 -27.36 12.32
CA TYR A 203 -7.00 -27.39 13.69
C TYR A 203 -6.94 -28.79 14.31
N ALA A 204 -7.15 -29.84 13.50
CA ALA A 204 -7.08 -31.22 13.97
C ALA A 204 -5.65 -31.66 14.32
N SER A 205 -4.61 -31.05 13.74
CA SER A 205 -3.21 -31.34 14.09
C SER A 205 -2.72 -30.62 15.36
N LEU A 206 -3.47 -29.64 15.87
CA LEU A 206 -3.13 -28.92 17.08
C LEU A 206 -3.13 -29.83 18.31
N ASP A 207 -2.22 -29.55 19.24
CA ASP A 207 -2.24 -30.15 20.57
C ASP A 207 -3.29 -29.53 21.50
N ASP A 208 -3.38 -30.01 22.74
CA ASP A 208 -4.39 -29.54 23.68
C ASP A 208 -4.13 -28.11 24.17
N GLU A 209 -2.89 -27.64 24.21
CA GLU A 209 -2.52 -26.29 24.63
C GLU A 209 -2.87 -25.28 23.54
N GLU A 210 -2.44 -25.53 22.29
CA GLU A 210 -2.73 -24.65 21.14
C GLU A 210 -4.24 -24.48 20.90
N ARG A 211 -5.02 -25.55 21.12
CA ARG A 211 -6.49 -25.50 21.04
C ARG A 211 -7.16 -24.63 22.10
N THR A 212 -6.47 -24.28 23.20
CA THR A 212 -7.03 -23.33 24.18
C THR A 212 -7.01 -21.89 23.69
N TYR A 213 -6.12 -21.58 22.75
CA TYR A 213 -5.94 -20.24 22.18
C TYR A 213 -6.48 -20.12 20.75
N THR A 214 -6.83 -21.25 20.12
CA THR A 214 -7.37 -21.29 18.75
C THR A 214 -8.88 -21.52 18.74
N ASP A 215 -9.62 -20.63 18.09
CA ASP A 215 -11.06 -20.80 17.89
C ASP A 215 -11.36 -22.05 17.04
N ASP A 216 -12.41 -22.81 17.34
CA ASP A 216 -12.90 -23.80 16.38
C ASP A 216 -13.57 -23.12 15.17
N TRP A 217 -13.77 -23.83 14.05
CA TRP A 217 -14.37 -23.25 12.84
C TRP A 217 -15.68 -22.50 13.13
N LYS A 218 -16.54 -23.06 13.99
CA LYS A 218 -17.84 -22.45 14.29
C LYS A 218 -17.69 -21.14 15.05
N THR A 219 -16.71 -21.08 15.96
CA THR A 219 -16.38 -19.89 16.74
C THR A 219 -15.72 -18.86 15.84
N MET A 220 -14.74 -19.25 15.03
CA MET A 220 -14.09 -18.39 14.04
C MET A 220 -15.11 -17.72 13.11
N VAL A 221 -16.03 -18.47 12.48
CA VAL A 221 -17.07 -17.90 11.60
C VAL A 221 -17.99 -16.91 12.32
N LYS A 222 -18.21 -17.12 13.61
CA LYS A 222 -19.05 -16.22 14.43
C LYS A 222 -18.28 -14.96 14.85
N SER A 223 -17.01 -15.10 15.20
CA SER A 223 -16.12 -14.00 15.61
C SER A 223 -15.75 -13.10 14.42
N PHE A 224 -15.55 -13.70 13.25
CA PHE A 224 -15.13 -13.04 12.02
C PHE A 224 -16.11 -13.37 10.87
N PRO A 225 -17.35 -12.83 10.94
CA PRO A 225 -18.37 -13.11 9.93
C PRO A 225 -18.01 -12.48 8.59
N LEU A 226 -18.70 -12.93 7.54
CA LEU A 226 -18.60 -12.32 6.21
C LEU A 226 -19.06 -10.85 6.27
N VAL A 227 -18.14 -9.94 5.96
CA VAL A 227 -18.39 -8.51 5.76
C VAL A 227 -18.43 -8.26 4.26
N LEU A 228 -19.46 -7.53 3.81
CA LEU A 228 -19.63 -7.17 2.40
C LEU A 228 -19.81 -5.67 2.24
N VAL A 229 -19.17 -5.14 1.22
CA VAL A 229 -19.20 -3.73 0.87
C VAL A 229 -19.46 -3.58 -0.63
N SER A 230 -20.34 -2.65 -1.00
CA SER A 230 -20.56 -2.28 -2.39
C SER A 230 -19.76 -1.05 -2.76
N TRP A 231 -19.14 -1.06 -3.94
CA TRP A 231 -18.55 0.12 -4.56
C TRP A 231 -19.51 0.66 -5.61
N LEU A 232 -19.98 1.89 -5.39
CA LEU A 232 -21.08 2.50 -6.13
C LEU A 232 -20.55 3.57 -7.08
N ASP A 233 -21.11 3.63 -8.29
CA ASP A 233 -20.89 4.77 -9.19
C ASP A 233 -21.58 6.05 -8.68
N PRO A 234 -21.33 7.23 -9.30
CA PRO A 234 -21.98 8.49 -8.91
C PRO A 234 -23.52 8.50 -9.00
N HIS A 235 -24.12 7.49 -9.63
CA HIS A 235 -25.57 7.30 -9.72
C HIS A 235 -26.10 6.30 -8.68
N GLY A 236 -25.25 5.81 -7.78
CA GLY A 236 -25.61 4.84 -6.74
C GLY A 236 -25.76 3.41 -7.27
N ARG A 237 -25.26 3.11 -8.47
CA ARG A 237 -25.29 1.74 -9.03
C ARG A 237 -24.06 0.98 -8.54
N PRO A 238 -24.22 -0.21 -7.94
CA PRO A 238 -23.09 -1.02 -7.54
C PRO A 238 -22.37 -1.58 -8.77
N LEU A 239 -21.05 -1.39 -8.81
CA LEU A 239 -20.17 -1.92 -9.87
C LEU A 239 -19.24 -3.01 -9.35
N PHE A 240 -18.87 -2.97 -8.08
CA PHE A 240 -18.06 -4.00 -7.43
C PHE A 240 -18.62 -4.37 -6.05
N VAL A 241 -18.29 -5.57 -5.61
CA VAL A 241 -18.50 -6.06 -4.24
C VAL A 241 -17.15 -6.47 -3.67
N GLU A 242 -16.77 -5.84 -2.57
CA GLU A 242 -15.64 -6.23 -1.73
C GLU A 242 -16.17 -7.16 -0.62
N TYR A 243 -15.39 -8.19 -0.30
CA TYR A 243 -15.70 -9.11 0.79
C TYR A 243 -14.49 -9.33 1.70
N GLN A 244 -14.79 -9.61 2.96
CA GLN A 244 -13.83 -10.02 3.97
C GLN A 244 -14.47 -11.08 4.85
N PHE A 245 -13.77 -12.16 5.12
CA PHE A 245 -14.26 -13.27 5.92
C PHE A 245 -13.13 -13.95 6.68
N GLY A 246 -13.44 -14.44 7.88
CA GLY A 246 -12.51 -15.22 8.67
C GLY A 246 -11.45 -14.37 9.37
N GLY A 247 -10.64 -15.07 10.15
CA GLY A 247 -9.54 -14.49 10.93
C GLY A 247 -8.44 -15.51 11.13
N GLY A 248 -7.34 -15.06 11.72
CA GLY A 248 -6.13 -15.83 11.93
C GLY A 248 -4.92 -14.90 11.94
N GLU A 249 -3.82 -15.36 12.51
CA GLU A 249 -2.56 -14.61 12.46
C GLU A 249 -1.91 -14.79 11.09
N VAL A 250 -1.48 -13.67 10.49
CA VAL A 250 -0.89 -13.59 9.14
C VAL A 250 0.36 -14.49 9.01
N CYS A 251 1.07 -14.73 10.12
CA CYS A 251 2.28 -15.55 10.18
C CYS A 251 2.03 -16.99 10.68
N SER A 252 0.79 -17.34 10.97
CA SER A 252 0.44 -18.69 11.43
C SER A 252 0.03 -19.59 10.26
N ALA A 253 0.25 -20.89 10.40
CA ALA A 253 -0.27 -21.89 9.47
C ALA A 253 -1.83 -22.00 9.50
N PHE A 254 -2.52 -21.17 10.29
CA PHE A 254 -3.93 -21.31 10.66
C PHE A 254 -4.82 -20.17 10.14
N ASN A 255 -4.47 -19.61 8.98
CA ASN A 255 -5.20 -18.46 8.46
C ASN A 255 -6.47 -18.88 7.67
N ALA A 256 -7.66 -18.65 8.25
CA ALA A 256 -8.94 -18.80 7.54
C ALA A 256 -9.37 -17.52 6.80
N TYR A 257 -8.53 -16.49 6.83
CA TYR A 257 -8.81 -15.21 6.21
C TYR A 257 -9.00 -15.35 4.71
N MET A 258 -10.06 -14.73 4.23
CA MET A 258 -10.35 -14.55 2.82
C MET A 258 -10.78 -13.12 2.62
N GLU A 259 -10.22 -12.47 1.62
CA GLU A 259 -10.71 -11.19 1.15
C GLU A 259 -10.70 -11.16 -0.38
N GLY A 260 -11.24 -10.09 -0.94
CA GLY A 260 -11.17 -9.85 -2.36
C GLY A 260 -12.25 -8.90 -2.85
N ILE A 261 -12.19 -8.64 -4.14
CA ILE A 261 -13.11 -7.76 -4.84
C ILE A 261 -13.60 -8.40 -6.13
N ASN A 262 -14.91 -8.33 -6.33
CA ASN A 262 -15.59 -8.91 -7.47
C ASN A 262 -16.30 -7.82 -8.27
N GLN A 263 -16.09 -7.80 -9.57
CA GLN A 263 -16.86 -7.00 -10.50
C GLN A 263 -18.25 -7.59 -10.71
N ILE A 264 -19.26 -6.73 -10.71
CA ILE A 264 -20.63 -7.09 -11.03
C ILE A 264 -20.81 -7.01 -12.53
N THR A 265 -21.14 -8.15 -13.15
CA THR A 265 -21.42 -8.27 -14.58
C THR A 265 -22.89 -8.63 -14.81
N GLN A 266 -23.30 -8.71 -16.08
CA GLN A 266 -24.65 -9.17 -16.42
C GLN A 266 -24.88 -10.65 -16.05
N ASP A 267 -23.81 -11.45 -16.06
CA ASP A 267 -23.86 -12.89 -15.88
C ASP A 267 -23.51 -13.34 -14.45
N GLY A 268 -23.10 -12.41 -13.57
CA GLY A 268 -22.80 -12.70 -12.17
C GLY A 268 -21.64 -11.86 -11.63
N PHE A 269 -20.76 -12.50 -10.88
CA PHE A 269 -19.61 -11.88 -10.22
C PHE A 269 -18.33 -12.45 -10.80
N VAL A 270 -17.39 -11.57 -11.15
CA VAL A 270 -16.07 -11.95 -11.65
C VAL A 270 -15.04 -11.40 -10.69
N GLU A 271 -14.18 -12.27 -10.16
CA GLU A 271 -13.09 -11.87 -9.27
C GLU A 271 -12.10 -10.98 -10.03
N VAL A 272 -11.71 -9.87 -9.41
CA VAL A 272 -10.76 -8.91 -9.97
C VAL A 272 -9.44 -8.95 -9.20
N ASP A 273 -9.52 -9.07 -7.88
CA ASP A 273 -8.36 -9.18 -6.98
C ASP A 273 -8.75 -9.99 -5.73
N SER A 274 -7.79 -10.73 -5.16
CA SER A 274 -8.01 -11.62 -4.02
C SER A 274 -7.19 -11.28 -2.79
N ASP A 275 -6.20 -10.37 -2.90
CA ASP A 275 -5.14 -10.29 -1.89
C ASP A 275 -4.98 -8.91 -1.24
N LEU A 276 -5.69 -7.89 -1.73
CA LEU A 276 -5.62 -6.54 -1.17
C LEU A 276 -6.98 -5.84 -1.20
N ARG A 277 -7.23 -5.00 -0.20
CA ARG A 277 -8.41 -4.11 -0.17
C ARG A 277 -8.06 -2.75 -0.77
N PRO A 278 -8.73 -2.33 -1.85
CA PRO A 278 -8.48 -1.02 -2.42
C PRO A 278 -8.96 0.06 -1.44
N VAL A 279 -8.13 1.08 -1.26
CA VAL A 279 -8.49 2.28 -0.52
C VAL A 279 -9.35 3.19 -1.40
N ALA A 280 -9.14 3.19 -2.71
CA ALA A 280 -9.96 3.92 -3.68
C ALA A 280 -10.08 3.13 -4.99
N ILE A 281 -11.22 3.31 -5.68
CA ILE A 281 -11.46 2.77 -7.02
C ILE A 281 -11.96 3.91 -7.90
N PHE A 282 -11.35 4.09 -9.06
CA PHE A 282 -11.71 5.15 -10.00
C PHE A 282 -11.47 4.73 -11.43
N ASP A 283 -12.14 5.40 -12.36
CA ASP A 283 -11.85 5.38 -13.78
C ASP A 283 -11.23 6.74 -14.12
N ALA A 284 -9.90 6.75 -14.24
CA ALA A 284 -9.14 7.97 -14.43
C ALA A 284 -9.45 8.60 -15.80
N ASP A 285 -9.54 7.79 -16.85
CA ASP A 285 -9.62 8.25 -18.24
C ASP A 285 -11.01 8.26 -18.85
N LEU A 286 -12.02 7.88 -18.06
CA LEU A 286 -13.43 7.80 -18.42
C LEU A 286 -13.67 6.83 -19.58
N ASP A 287 -12.91 5.74 -19.62
CA ASP A 287 -12.98 4.71 -20.66
C ASP A 287 -13.75 3.45 -20.22
N GLY A 288 -14.22 3.42 -18.97
CA GLY A 288 -14.93 2.31 -18.34
C GLY A 288 -14.02 1.25 -17.73
N ARG A 289 -12.70 1.45 -17.74
CA ARG A 289 -11.73 0.61 -17.05
C ARG A 289 -11.38 1.27 -15.72
N PHE A 290 -11.37 0.46 -14.67
CA PHE A 290 -11.16 0.94 -13.32
C PHE A 290 -9.75 0.64 -12.85
N GLU A 291 -9.14 1.64 -12.24
CA GLU A 291 -7.93 1.55 -11.44
C GLU A 291 -8.27 1.34 -9.97
N PHE A 292 -7.49 0.48 -9.31
CA PHE A 292 -7.58 0.15 -7.90
C PHE A 292 -6.34 0.70 -7.21
N TYR A 293 -6.54 1.62 -6.28
CA TYR A 293 -5.46 2.15 -5.46
C TYR A 293 -5.40 1.38 -4.14
N TYR A 294 -4.24 0.80 -3.86
CA TYR A 294 -3.92 0.08 -2.66
C TYR A 294 -2.87 0.87 -1.87
N ASP A 295 -3.13 1.04 -0.59
CA ASP A 295 -2.13 1.44 0.39
C ASP A 295 -1.49 0.15 0.91
N ILE A 296 -0.22 -0.03 0.58
CA ILE A 296 0.57 -1.20 0.96
C ILE A 296 1.45 -0.72 2.12
N ASP A 297 1.58 -1.53 3.16
CA ASP A 297 2.18 -1.14 4.45
C ASP A 297 3.45 -0.25 4.35
N LEU A 298 3.71 0.54 5.40
CA LEU A 298 4.92 1.35 5.57
C LEU A 298 5.11 2.47 4.52
N GLY A 299 4.01 2.96 3.96
CA GLY A 299 4.01 4.06 2.99
C GLY A 299 4.29 3.60 1.56
N SER A 300 4.03 2.34 1.24
CA SER A 300 4.02 1.88 -0.15
C SER A 300 2.63 2.09 -0.76
N ALA A 301 2.57 2.35 -2.06
CA ALA A 301 1.31 2.48 -2.77
C ALA A 301 1.36 1.75 -4.11
N ARG A 302 0.26 1.09 -4.46
CA ARG A 302 0.12 0.41 -5.75
C ARG A 302 -1.18 0.82 -6.42
N VAL A 303 -1.11 1.06 -7.72
CA VAL A 303 -2.27 1.24 -8.59
C VAL A 303 -2.27 0.15 -9.65
N ARG A 304 -3.39 -0.57 -9.76
CA ARG A 304 -3.55 -1.67 -10.71
C ARG A 304 -4.81 -1.52 -11.54
N SER A 305 -4.75 -1.88 -12.82
CA SER A 305 -5.87 -2.11 -13.72
C SER A 305 -5.48 -3.17 -14.77
N GLU A 306 -6.36 -3.48 -15.72
CA GLU A 306 -6.04 -4.41 -16.82
C GLU A 306 -4.89 -3.92 -17.72
N THR A 307 -4.66 -2.60 -17.78
CA THR A 307 -3.70 -1.98 -18.70
C THR A 307 -2.65 -1.13 -18.01
N LEU A 308 -2.74 -0.98 -16.70
CA LEU A 308 -1.85 -0.17 -15.89
C LEU A 308 -1.42 -0.95 -14.66
N GLU A 309 -0.13 -1.04 -14.46
CA GLU A 309 0.45 -1.49 -13.20
C GLU A 309 1.51 -0.48 -12.82
N MET A 310 1.26 0.23 -11.72
CA MET A 310 2.14 1.24 -11.18
C MET A 310 2.34 0.95 -9.70
N GLU A 311 3.57 1.04 -9.25
CA GLU A 311 3.93 0.82 -7.87
C GLU A 311 4.96 1.84 -7.44
N ALA A 312 4.73 2.41 -6.26
CA ALA A 312 5.67 3.24 -5.53
C ALA A 312 5.89 2.55 -4.19
N SER A 313 6.97 1.77 -4.09
CA SER A 313 7.32 1.04 -2.87
C SER A 313 8.35 1.79 -2.06
N VAL A 314 8.05 2.04 -0.80
CA VAL A 314 9.03 2.49 0.20
C VAL A 314 9.45 1.26 0.99
N ASP A 315 10.74 0.94 0.97
CA ASP A 315 11.26 -0.12 1.83
C ASP A 315 11.21 0.35 3.29
N GLY A 316 11.01 -0.60 4.20
CA GLY A 316 10.91 -0.31 5.61
C GLY A 316 11.25 -1.49 6.49
N ASP A 317 11.29 -1.25 7.80
CA ASP A 317 11.51 -2.31 8.79
C ASP A 317 10.36 -3.32 8.66
N THR A 318 10.68 -4.59 8.40
CA THR A 318 9.64 -5.62 8.29
C THR A 318 9.17 -6.01 9.68
N TYR A 319 8.10 -5.38 10.17
CA TYR A 319 7.48 -5.77 11.43
C TYR A 319 6.43 -6.86 11.19
N CYS A 320 6.75 -8.10 11.56
CA CYS A 320 5.75 -9.12 11.83
C CYS A 320 5.34 -8.97 13.31
N PRO A 321 4.18 -8.38 13.65
CA PRO A 321 3.67 -8.43 15.00
C PRO A 321 3.30 -9.88 15.34
N CYS A 322 4.20 -10.59 16.00
CA CYS A 322 3.93 -11.86 16.67
C CYS A 322 3.54 -11.58 18.13
#